data_AF-A0A947RA05-F1
#
_entry.id   AF-A0A947RA05-F1
#
_cell.length_a   1.000
_cell.length_b   1.000
_cell.length_c   1.000
_cell.angle_alpha   90.00
_cell.angle_beta   90.00
_cell.angle_gamma   90.00
#
_symmetry.space_group_name_H-M   'P 1'
#
loop_
_entity.id
_entity.type
_entity.pdbx_description
1 polymer ?
#
loop_
_entity_poly.entity_id
_entity_poly.type
_entity_poly.pdbx_seq_one_letter_code
_entity_poly.pdbx_strand_id
1 'polypeptide(L)'
;MNKKYIFIFCSLIVAVIILILQNIQANRLPLINNLKEYSFIQTERQPGRNPNKYTIIATGDVILARSVNSRVVRLNNFNYPFEKTVNILKSADAVFVNLESPLIPNCQTTDEGMKFCGDLRNARGLIYGGVSVASIANNHMGNYGLDGINSTTNLLKKNKISVTGHGQPAILTIRDKKFGFLGYNSIGAKEPGIAWAEISQIQSDIYNLKKQVNFVIVAFHWGFEYTSVPSSKQKELAHAAVDAGADLIIGNHPHWVQSVEQYRGKHITYSHGNFIFDQMWSNETREGVIGKYTFNSEGLINIQFIPVVIDDYSQPRPATAAESEKILSRMKQSSRQIDPQANP
;
A
#
# COMPACT_ATOMS: atom_id res chain seq x y z
N MET A 1 15.25 14.41 -68.60
CA MET A 1 14.37 15.00 -67.57
C MET A 1 14.71 16.47 -67.38
N ASN A 2 13.72 17.36 -67.52
CA ASN A 2 13.92 18.82 -67.57
C ASN A 2 14.41 19.34 -66.21
N LYS A 3 15.52 20.11 -66.18
CA LYS A 3 16.14 20.64 -64.94
C LYS A 3 15.16 21.45 -64.07
N LYS A 4 14.11 22.03 -64.68
CA LYS A 4 13.02 22.72 -63.97
C LYS A 4 12.20 21.80 -63.06
N TYR A 5 11.96 20.54 -63.45
CA TYR A 5 11.19 19.60 -62.63
C TYR A 5 11.98 19.06 -61.44
N ILE A 6 13.30 18.92 -61.57
CA ILE A 6 14.19 18.51 -60.47
C ILE A 6 14.21 19.60 -59.39
N PHE A 7 14.27 20.88 -59.80
CA PHE A 7 14.27 22.00 -58.84
C PHE A 7 12.96 22.10 -58.07
N ILE A 8 11.81 21.95 -58.76
CA ILE A 8 10.48 21.97 -58.12
C ILE A 8 10.33 20.78 -57.17
N PHE A 9 10.77 19.58 -57.56
CA PHE A 9 10.66 18.39 -56.73
C PHE A 9 11.56 18.46 -55.48
N CYS A 10 12.80 18.95 -55.62
CA CYS A 10 13.67 19.19 -54.47
C CYS A 10 13.10 20.26 -53.53
N SER A 11 12.51 21.35 -54.06
CA SER A 11 11.91 22.39 -53.21
C SER A 11 10.69 21.91 -52.42
N LEU A 12 9.88 21.01 -53.00
CA LEU A 12 8.75 20.39 -52.30
C LEU A 12 9.20 19.44 -51.18
N ILE A 13 10.25 18.65 -51.41
CA ILE A 13 10.80 17.75 -50.39
C ILE A 13 11.38 18.55 -49.21
N VAL A 14 12.10 19.64 -49.48
CA VAL A 14 12.62 20.50 -48.41
C VAL A 14 11.47 21.14 -47.62
N ALA A 15 10.40 21.61 -48.29
CA ALA A 15 9.24 22.17 -47.61
C ALA A 15 8.52 21.14 -46.71
N VAL A 16 8.38 19.90 -47.17
CA VAL A 16 7.78 18.80 -46.38
C VAL A 16 8.66 18.42 -45.20
N ILE A 17 9.99 18.36 -45.38
CA ILE A 17 10.92 18.10 -44.27
C ILE A 17 10.88 19.23 -43.23
N ILE A 18 10.81 20.49 -43.66
CA ILE A 18 10.67 21.64 -42.75
C ILE A 18 9.34 21.55 -41.99
N LEU A 19 8.23 21.22 -42.65
CA LEU A 19 6.93 21.02 -41.99
C LEU A 19 6.95 19.85 -40.99
N ILE A 20 7.61 18.73 -41.33
CA ILE A 20 7.78 17.60 -40.41
C ILE A 20 8.66 17.99 -39.21
N LEU A 21 9.76 18.71 -39.43
CA LEU A 21 10.63 19.20 -38.35
C LEU A 21 9.94 20.23 -37.46
N GLN A 22 9.14 21.13 -38.04
CA GLN A 22 8.30 22.08 -37.30
C GLN A 22 7.21 21.36 -36.50
N ASN A 23 6.60 20.30 -37.04
CA ASN A 23 5.61 19.49 -36.33
C ASN A 23 6.24 18.64 -35.21
N ILE A 24 7.48 18.17 -35.39
CA ILE A 24 8.26 17.49 -34.34
C ILE A 24 8.69 18.48 -33.25
N GLN A 25 9.04 19.73 -33.60
CA GLN A 25 9.29 20.79 -32.61
C GLN A 25 8.01 21.20 -31.87
N ALA A 26 6.87 21.31 -32.57
CA ALA A 26 5.57 21.66 -31.97
C ALA A 26 5.00 20.54 -31.09
N ASN A 27 5.32 19.27 -31.36
CA ASN A 27 4.92 18.11 -30.56
C ASN A 27 5.99 17.61 -29.58
N ARG A 28 7.09 18.35 -29.38
CA ARG A 28 7.84 18.21 -28.12
C ARG A 28 7.00 18.80 -27.01
N LEU A 29 6.16 17.94 -26.42
CA LEU A 29 5.61 18.16 -25.09
C LEU A 29 6.75 18.69 -24.19
N PRO A 30 6.54 19.77 -23.43
CA PRO A 30 7.50 20.22 -22.46
C PRO A 30 7.55 19.17 -21.33
N LEU A 31 8.37 18.14 -21.53
CA LEU A 31 8.87 17.29 -20.48
C LEU A 31 9.82 18.17 -19.66
N ILE A 32 9.48 18.31 -18.37
CA ILE A 32 10.28 18.94 -17.33
C ILE A 32 10.16 20.48 -17.31
N ASN A 33 9.18 21.00 -16.54
CA ASN A 33 9.37 22.16 -15.64
C ASN A 33 8.15 22.60 -14.80
N ASN A 34 7.04 21.85 -14.74
CA ASN A 34 5.92 22.18 -13.83
C ASN A 34 5.78 21.19 -12.65
N LEU A 35 6.87 20.98 -11.91
CA LEU A 35 6.85 20.36 -10.57
C LEU A 35 7.04 21.40 -9.45
N LYS A 36 7.11 22.69 -9.79
CA LYS A 36 7.09 23.77 -8.81
C LYS A 36 5.66 24.29 -8.71
N GLU A 37 5.20 24.45 -7.48
CA GLU A 37 3.86 24.93 -7.07
C GLU A 37 2.72 23.90 -7.09
N TYR A 38 2.96 22.72 -6.51
CA TYR A 38 2.01 22.29 -5.46
C TYR A 38 2.60 22.77 -4.14
N SER A 39 2.34 24.03 -3.79
CA SER A 39 2.45 24.46 -2.40
C SER A 39 1.58 23.50 -1.61
N PHE A 40 2.23 22.70 -0.75
CA PHE A 40 1.54 21.90 0.23
C PHE A 40 0.65 22.86 1.01
N ILE A 41 -0.65 22.86 0.69
CA ILE A 41 -1.64 23.13 1.71
C ILE A 41 -1.33 22.03 2.72
N GLN A 42 -0.63 22.38 3.80
CA GLN A 42 -0.83 21.70 5.06
C GLN A 42 -2.35 21.75 5.21
N THR A 43 -3.04 20.68 4.84
CA THR A 43 -4.45 20.56 5.18
C THR A 43 -4.45 20.73 6.67
N GLU A 44 -4.89 21.90 7.13
CA GLU A 44 -5.15 22.18 8.52
C GLU A 44 -5.95 20.98 9.00
N ARG A 45 -5.32 20.20 9.88
CA ARG A 45 -5.87 18.93 10.33
C ARG A 45 -7.20 19.25 10.99
N GLN A 46 -8.25 18.55 10.56
CA GLN A 46 -9.64 18.74 10.99
C GLN A 46 -9.74 19.14 12.48
N PRO A 47 -10.30 20.32 12.81
CA PRO A 47 -10.56 20.72 14.18
C PRO A 47 -11.42 19.66 14.90
N GLY A 48 -11.06 19.28 16.13
CA GLY A 48 -11.89 18.39 16.97
C GLY A 48 -11.36 16.98 17.24
N ARG A 49 -10.11 16.66 16.89
CA ARG A 49 -9.49 15.40 17.36
C ARG A 49 -9.19 15.48 18.86
N ASN A 50 -9.61 14.46 19.60
CA ASN A 50 -9.29 14.33 21.03
C ASN A 50 -7.75 14.26 21.18
N PRO A 51 -7.12 15.19 21.92
CA PRO A 51 -5.67 15.28 22.02
C PRO A 51 -5.03 14.00 22.59
N ASN A 52 -5.80 13.23 23.38
CA ASN A 52 -5.35 12.03 24.06
C ASN A 52 -5.60 10.73 23.28
N LYS A 53 -6.09 10.81 22.03
CA LYS A 53 -6.36 9.63 21.18
C LYS A 53 -5.59 9.69 19.87
N TYR A 54 -4.81 8.64 19.59
CA TYR A 54 -4.00 8.49 18.38
C TYR A 54 -4.65 7.45 17.48
N THR A 55 -4.82 7.75 16.20
CA THR A 55 -5.52 6.87 15.26
C THR A 55 -4.64 6.47 14.10
N ILE A 56 -4.55 5.18 13.85
CA ILE A 56 -3.87 4.61 12.68
C ILE A 56 -4.90 3.87 11.86
N ILE A 57 -4.94 4.15 10.56
CA ILE A 57 -5.61 3.30 9.60
C ILE A 57 -4.57 2.35 8.99
N ALA A 58 -4.91 1.07 8.91
CA ALA A 58 -4.22 0.09 8.07
C ALA A 58 -5.17 -0.44 7.01
N THR A 59 -4.65 -0.71 5.81
CA THR A 59 -5.43 -1.25 4.70
C THR A 59 -5.00 -2.68 4.34
N GLY A 60 -5.82 -3.31 3.50
CA GLY A 60 -5.45 -4.45 2.68
C GLY A 60 -4.29 -4.20 1.71
N ASP A 61 -4.04 -5.19 0.88
CA ASP A 61 -2.98 -5.17 -0.14
C ASP A 61 -3.20 -4.04 -1.15
N VAL A 62 -2.15 -3.26 -1.40
CA VAL A 62 -2.11 -2.18 -2.38
C VAL A 62 -1.13 -2.57 -3.48
N ILE A 63 -1.68 -3.02 -4.59
CA ILE A 63 -0.96 -3.43 -5.78
C ILE A 63 -1.26 -2.42 -6.89
N LEU A 64 -0.34 -1.47 -7.08
CA LEU A 64 -0.43 -0.40 -8.08
C LEU A 64 0.17 -0.86 -9.41
N ALA A 65 -0.15 -2.10 -9.79
CA ALA A 65 0.35 -2.79 -10.97
C ALA A 65 -0.80 -3.30 -11.83
N ARG A 66 -0.46 -3.93 -12.96
CA ARG A 66 -1.43 -4.52 -13.89
C ARG A 66 -2.58 -3.55 -14.24
N SER A 67 -3.83 -4.02 -14.18
CA SER A 67 -5.01 -3.24 -14.57
C SER A 67 -5.16 -1.97 -13.73
N VAL A 68 -4.69 -1.96 -12.47
CA VAL A 68 -4.66 -0.75 -11.65
C VAL A 68 -3.78 0.31 -12.32
N ASN A 69 -2.54 -0.06 -12.68
CA ASN A 69 -1.60 0.83 -13.35
C ASN A 69 -2.10 1.24 -14.75
N SER A 70 -2.57 0.28 -15.56
CA SER A 70 -3.14 0.55 -16.89
C SER A 70 -4.32 1.52 -16.83
N ARG A 71 -5.20 1.37 -15.82
CA ARG A 71 -6.37 2.22 -15.63
C ARG A 71 -5.97 3.65 -15.30
N VAL A 72 -5.09 3.86 -14.32
CA VAL A 72 -4.68 5.22 -13.92
C VAL A 72 -3.87 5.93 -15.00
N VAL A 73 -3.06 5.19 -15.78
CA VAL A 73 -2.31 5.74 -16.92
C VAL A 73 -3.29 6.16 -18.02
N ARG A 74 -4.24 5.30 -18.39
CA ARG A 74 -5.24 5.60 -19.42
C ARG A 74 -6.15 6.77 -19.05
N LEU A 75 -6.60 6.83 -17.80
CA LEU A 75 -7.41 7.93 -17.29
C LEU A 75 -6.60 9.20 -17.04
N ASN A 76 -5.27 9.11 -17.06
CA ASN A 76 -4.36 10.14 -16.55
C ASN A 76 -4.76 10.66 -15.15
N ASN A 77 -5.31 9.76 -14.32
CA ASN A 77 -5.77 10.06 -12.97
C ASN A 77 -5.20 9.02 -11.99
N PHE A 78 -4.08 9.36 -11.37
CA PHE A 78 -3.40 8.50 -10.39
C PHE A 78 -4.05 8.53 -9.01
N ASN A 79 -5.02 9.43 -8.77
CA ASN A 79 -5.79 9.46 -7.54
C ASN A 79 -6.97 8.48 -7.58
N TYR A 80 -7.38 8.06 -8.79
CA TYR A 80 -8.57 7.25 -9.04
C TYR A 80 -8.79 6.08 -8.07
N PRO A 81 -7.78 5.24 -7.75
CA PRO A 81 -7.96 4.13 -6.81
C PRO A 81 -8.39 4.56 -5.40
N PHE A 82 -8.05 5.78 -4.98
CA PHE A 82 -8.26 6.27 -3.62
C PHE A 82 -9.48 7.20 -3.48
N GLU A 83 -10.08 7.66 -4.59
CA GLU A 83 -11.12 8.70 -4.58
C GLU A 83 -12.33 8.36 -3.71
N LYS A 84 -12.78 7.10 -3.72
CA LYS A 84 -13.97 6.67 -2.96
C LYS A 84 -13.70 6.40 -1.48
N THR A 85 -12.44 6.36 -1.06
CA THR A 85 -12.04 6.02 0.32
C THR A 85 -11.19 7.10 1.00
N VAL A 86 -10.76 8.13 0.28
CA VAL A 86 -9.85 9.17 0.80
C VAL A 86 -10.34 9.83 2.09
N ASN A 87 -11.64 10.06 2.24
CA ASN A 87 -12.20 10.67 3.44
C ASN A 87 -12.08 9.75 4.66
N ILE A 88 -12.23 8.44 4.46
CA ILE A 88 -12.03 7.44 5.51
C ILE A 88 -10.55 7.40 5.89
N LEU A 89 -9.66 7.27 4.89
CA LEU A 89 -8.22 7.21 5.11
C LEU A 89 -7.69 8.44 5.87
N LYS A 90 -8.07 9.65 5.42
CA LYS A 90 -7.67 10.91 6.07
C LYS A 90 -8.37 11.18 7.40
N SER A 91 -9.33 10.34 7.82
CA SER A 91 -9.96 10.45 9.13
C SER A 91 -9.04 10.05 10.30
N ALA A 92 -7.89 9.41 10.02
CA ALA A 92 -6.90 8.99 11.01
C ALA A 92 -5.68 9.93 11.08
N ASP A 93 -4.86 9.78 12.12
CA ASP A 93 -3.59 10.51 12.28
C ASP A 93 -2.49 9.99 11.36
N ALA A 94 -2.53 8.70 11.03
CA ALA A 94 -1.62 8.07 10.08
C ALA A 94 -2.34 6.99 9.27
N VAL A 95 -1.88 6.78 8.04
CA VAL A 95 -2.33 5.70 7.16
C VAL A 95 -1.14 4.80 6.83
N PHE A 96 -1.29 3.52 7.12
CA PHE A 96 -0.35 2.44 6.83
C PHE A 96 -0.90 1.57 5.70
N VAL A 97 -0.04 1.21 4.74
CA VAL A 97 -0.40 0.30 3.63
C VAL A 97 0.66 -0.78 3.42
N ASN A 98 0.25 -1.97 2.93
CA ASN A 98 1.16 -2.92 2.30
C ASN A 98 1.27 -2.59 0.80
N LEU A 99 2.40 -2.01 0.37
CA LEU A 99 2.64 -1.70 -1.04
C LEU A 99 3.36 -2.88 -1.71
N GLU A 100 2.59 -3.66 -2.47
CA GLU A 100 3.01 -4.95 -3.04
C GLU A 100 3.31 -4.85 -4.55
N SER A 101 3.88 -3.72 -4.94
CA SER A 101 4.37 -3.54 -6.30
C SER A 101 5.50 -2.52 -6.31
N PRO A 102 6.65 -2.82 -6.94
CA PRO A 102 7.68 -1.82 -7.14
C PRO A 102 7.18 -0.72 -8.09
N LEU A 103 7.50 0.53 -7.76
CA LEU A 103 7.25 1.69 -8.60
C LEU A 103 8.54 2.06 -9.33
N ILE A 104 8.53 1.94 -10.66
CA ILE A 104 9.74 2.03 -11.49
C ILE A 104 9.56 3.02 -12.66
N PRO A 105 10.65 3.62 -13.16
CA PRO A 105 10.62 4.36 -14.42
C PRO A 105 10.18 3.45 -15.56
N ASN A 106 9.35 3.96 -16.47
CA ASN A 106 8.95 3.28 -17.71
C ASN A 106 8.31 1.89 -17.48
N CYS A 107 7.60 1.68 -16.37
CA CYS A 107 6.78 0.48 -16.21
C CYS A 107 5.75 0.40 -17.35
N GLN A 108 5.83 -0.66 -18.15
CA GLN A 108 4.87 -0.89 -19.23
C GLN A 108 3.51 -1.27 -18.66
N THR A 109 2.43 -0.70 -19.22
CA THR A 109 1.07 -1.07 -18.85
C THR A 109 0.75 -2.47 -19.39
N THR A 110 0.20 -3.31 -18.51
CA THR A 110 -0.29 -4.67 -18.78
C THR A 110 -1.49 -4.90 -17.87
N ASP A 111 -2.39 -5.82 -18.20
CA ASP A 111 -3.54 -6.17 -17.34
C ASP A 111 -3.39 -7.57 -16.71
N GLU A 112 -2.24 -8.22 -16.95
CA GLU A 112 -1.97 -9.62 -16.58
C GLU A 112 -0.52 -9.85 -16.12
N GLY A 113 -0.20 -11.10 -15.78
CA GLY A 113 1.12 -11.56 -15.35
C GLY A 113 1.32 -11.48 -13.83
N MET A 114 2.47 -12.02 -13.38
CA MET A 114 2.86 -12.09 -11.95
C MET A 114 4.14 -11.30 -11.64
N LYS A 115 4.68 -10.59 -12.64
CA LYS A 115 5.80 -9.67 -12.46
C LYS A 115 5.23 -8.26 -12.38
N PHE A 116 5.03 -7.77 -11.17
CA PHE A 116 4.36 -6.49 -10.92
C PHE A 116 5.32 -5.32 -11.05
N CYS A 117 4.87 -4.27 -11.71
CA CYS A 117 5.39 -2.92 -11.56
C CYS A 117 4.26 -1.89 -11.68
N GLY A 118 4.49 -0.71 -11.10
CA GLY A 118 3.68 0.48 -11.31
C GLY A 118 4.51 1.65 -11.84
N ASP A 119 3.85 2.58 -12.54
CA ASP A 119 4.44 3.86 -12.93
C ASP A 119 4.78 4.70 -11.68
N LEU A 120 5.90 5.44 -11.69
CA LEU A 120 6.30 6.34 -10.59
C LEU A 120 5.19 7.34 -10.20
N ARG A 121 4.33 7.74 -11.13
CA ARG A 121 3.21 8.65 -10.88
C ARG A 121 2.16 8.07 -9.92
N ASN A 122 2.15 6.76 -9.68
CA ASN A 122 1.31 6.13 -8.65
C ASN A 122 1.59 6.65 -7.23
N ALA A 123 2.77 7.23 -6.98
CA ALA A 123 3.02 7.95 -5.72
C ALA A 123 2.02 9.10 -5.48
N ARG A 124 1.45 9.70 -6.54
CA ARG A 124 0.38 10.71 -6.40
C ARG A 124 -0.85 10.16 -5.71
N GLY A 125 -1.26 8.93 -6.05
CA GLY A 125 -2.38 8.24 -5.40
C GLY A 125 -2.11 7.98 -3.92
N LEU A 126 -0.90 7.50 -3.59
CA LEU A 126 -0.49 7.28 -2.20
C LEU A 126 -0.54 8.59 -1.38
N ILE A 127 -0.03 9.69 -1.92
CA ILE A 127 -0.09 11.02 -1.30
C ILE A 127 -1.56 11.48 -1.16
N TYR A 128 -2.35 11.31 -2.21
CA TYR A 128 -3.76 11.68 -2.21
C TYR A 128 -4.55 10.91 -1.15
N GLY A 129 -4.28 9.62 -0.97
CA GLY A 129 -4.84 8.77 0.09
C GLY A 129 -4.35 9.10 1.51
N GLY A 130 -3.34 9.97 1.66
CA GLY A 130 -2.76 10.33 2.96
C GLY A 130 -1.84 9.28 3.55
N VAL A 131 -1.28 8.40 2.72
CA VAL A 131 -0.36 7.33 3.16
C VAL A 131 0.83 7.96 3.88
N SER A 132 1.06 7.52 5.11
CA SER A 132 2.12 8.01 6.00
C SER A 132 3.26 6.99 6.10
N VAL A 133 2.93 5.69 6.08
CA VAL A 133 3.88 4.57 6.15
C VAL A 133 3.48 3.52 5.12
N ALA A 134 4.46 2.99 4.39
CA ALA A 134 4.28 1.82 3.52
C ALA A 134 5.22 0.70 3.97
N SER A 135 4.66 -0.48 4.20
CA SER A 135 5.47 -1.70 4.19
C SER A 135 5.72 -2.12 2.75
N ILE A 136 6.98 -2.43 2.45
CA ILE A 136 7.40 -3.00 1.18
C ILE A 136 7.93 -4.43 1.33
N ALA A 137 7.81 -5.01 2.53
CA ALA A 137 8.20 -6.39 2.77
C ALA A 137 7.12 -7.36 2.29
N ASN A 138 7.19 -7.73 1.02
CA ASN A 138 6.32 -8.71 0.36
C ASN A 138 7.07 -9.39 -0.80
N ASN A 139 6.48 -10.45 -1.36
CA ASN A 139 7.10 -11.27 -2.41
C ASN A 139 7.18 -10.56 -3.77
N HIS A 140 6.41 -9.50 -3.99
CA HIS A 140 6.41 -8.78 -5.28
C HIS A 140 7.35 -7.58 -5.35
N MET A 141 7.76 -7.01 -4.22
CA MET A 141 8.67 -5.87 -4.20
C MET A 141 10.00 -6.15 -4.92
N GLY A 142 10.49 -7.39 -4.85
CA GLY A 142 11.70 -7.85 -5.52
C GLY A 142 11.57 -8.15 -7.02
N ASN A 143 10.39 -7.98 -7.64
CA ASN A 143 10.16 -8.36 -9.04
C ASN A 143 11.09 -7.66 -10.04
N TYR A 144 11.66 -6.51 -9.69
CA TYR A 144 12.64 -5.78 -10.49
C TYR A 144 13.99 -5.62 -9.74
N GLY A 145 14.29 -6.56 -8.83
CA GLY A 145 15.51 -6.59 -8.04
C GLY A 145 15.73 -5.34 -7.18
N LEU A 146 17.00 -5.12 -6.81
CA LEU A 146 17.40 -3.97 -5.99
C LEU A 146 17.08 -2.63 -6.66
N ASP A 147 17.10 -2.54 -7.98
CA ASP A 147 16.76 -1.31 -8.69
C ASP A 147 15.28 -0.93 -8.49
N GLY A 148 14.38 -1.92 -8.56
CA GLY A 148 12.96 -1.72 -8.25
C GLY A 148 12.72 -1.31 -6.80
N ILE A 149 13.41 -1.98 -5.86
CA ILE A 149 13.36 -1.68 -4.43
C ILE A 149 13.86 -0.25 -4.14
N ASN A 150 15.00 0.13 -4.71
CA ASN A 150 15.62 1.43 -4.53
C ASN A 150 14.79 2.54 -5.17
N SER A 151 14.29 2.32 -6.39
CA SER A 151 13.38 3.25 -7.07
C SER A 151 12.16 3.55 -6.20
N THR A 152 11.50 2.50 -5.71
CA THR A 152 10.31 2.61 -4.86
C THR A 152 10.64 3.32 -3.55
N THR A 153 11.67 2.88 -2.84
CA THR A 153 12.05 3.43 -1.53
C THR A 153 12.44 4.91 -1.63
N ASN A 154 13.22 5.29 -2.65
CA ASN A 154 13.61 6.68 -2.87
C ASN A 154 12.41 7.55 -3.25
N LEU A 155 11.50 7.04 -4.08
CA LEU A 155 10.27 7.74 -4.44
C LEU A 155 9.38 7.98 -3.22
N LEU A 156 9.16 6.98 -2.37
CA LEU A 156 8.35 7.10 -1.15
C LEU A 156 8.97 8.10 -0.17
N LYS A 157 10.28 7.99 0.12
CA LYS A 157 11.00 8.91 1.00
C LYS A 157 10.97 10.35 0.49
N LYS A 158 11.17 10.56 -0.82
CA LYS A 158 11.07 11.89 -1.47
C LYS A 158 9.70 12.52 -1.27
N ASN A 159 8.65 11.70 -1.21
CA ASN A 159 7.27 12.14 -0.99
C ASN A 159 6.83 12.08 0.48
N LYS A 160 7.78 11.96 1.43
CA LYS A 160 7.56 11.94 2.88
C LYS A 160 6.67 10.77 3.35
N ILE A 161 6.69 9.66 2.61
CA ILE A 161 6.10 8.40 3.03
C ILE A 161 7.22 7.56 3.65
N SER A 162 7.09 7.25 4.94
CA SER A 162 8.07 6.40 5.64
C SER A 162 7.97 4.97 5.12
N VAL A 163 9.11 4.27 5.07
CA VAL A 163 9.19 2.91 4.53
C VAL A 163 9.63 1.95 5.61
N THR A 164 8.96 0.81 5.72
CA THR A 164 9.38 -0.33 6.53
C THR A 164 9.47 -1.59 5.67
N GLY A 165 10.20 -2.61 6.14
CA GLY A 165 10.40 -3.85 5.39
C GLY A 165 11.64 -3.88 4.48
N HIS A 166 12.47 -2.84 4.53
CA HIS A 166 13.76 -2.74 3.84
C HIS A 166 14.83 -2.17 4.77
N GLY A 167 15.35 -3.02 5.66
CA GLY A 167 16.48 -2.73 6.54
C GLY A 167 16.16 -1.98 7.83
N GLN A 168 15.53 -0.81 7.77
CA GLN A 168 15.27 0.04 8.96
C GLN A 168 13.78 0.12 9.30
N PRO A 169 13.42 0.24 10.60
CA PRO A 169 12.06 0.54 11.00
C PRO A 169 11.63 1.93 10.51
N ALA A 170 10.34 2.08 10.21
CA ALA A 170 9.75 3.41 10.09
C ALA A 170 9.34 3.90 11.47
N ILE A 171 9.68 5.15 11.81
CA ILE A 171 9.22 5.79 13.05
C ILE A 171 8.42 7.04 12.66
N LEU A 172 7.19 7.12 13.15
CA LEU A 172 6.30 8.25 12.94
C LEU A 172 5.95 8.87 14.29
N THR A 173 6.17 10.18 14.42
CA THR A 173 5.72 10.95 15.57
C THR A 173 4.31 11.48 15.30
N ILE A 174 3.35 11.06 16.13
CA ILE A 174 1.99 11.57 16.14
C ILE A 174 1.81 12.36 17.42
N ARG A 175 1.83 13.70 17.31
CA ARG A 175 1.85 14.62 18.47
C ARG A 175 3.03 14.30 19.40
N ASP A 176 2.77 13.87 20.62
CA ASP A 176 3.77 13.54 21.65
C ASP A 176 4.18 12.06 21.69
N LYS A 177 3.58 11.19 20.84
CA LYS A 177 3.89 9.76 20.81
C LYS A 177 4.61 9.36 19.53
N LYS A 178 5.60 8.47 19.69
CA LYS A 178 6.31 7.81 18.59
C LYS A 178 5.74 6.42 18.36
N PHE A 179 5.38 6.14 17.12
CA PHE A 179 4.95 4.83 16.63
C PHE A 179 6.04 4.25 15.74
N GLY A 180 6.56 3.08 16.11
CA GLY A 180 7.53 2.33 15.32
C GLY A 180 6.83 1.24 14.51
N PHE A 181 7.26 1.07 13.25
CA PHE A 181 6.68 0.11 12.32
C PHE A 181 7.78 -0.81 11.78
N LEU A 182 7.57 -2.12 11.92
CA LEU A 182 8.40 -3.17 11.33
C LEU A 182 7.57 -3.92 10.30
N GLY A 183 8.17 -4.28 9.16
CA GLY A 183 7.52 -5.04 8.10
C GLY A 183 8.35 -6.29 7.77
N TYR A 184 7.71 -7.44 7.58
CA TYR A 184 8.38 -8.69 7.22
C TYR A 184 7.62 -9.50 6.18
N ASN A 185 8.37 -10.13 5.27
CA ASN A 185 7.85 -11.08 4.30
C ASN A 185 8.14 -12.52 4.74
N SER A 186 7.18 -13.42 4.52
CA SER A 186 7.34 -14.87 4.71
C SER A 186 6.92 -15.67 3.46
N ILE A 187 6.74 -15.01 2.32
CA ILE A 187 6.23 -15.58 1.08
C ILE A 187 7.32 -15.61 0.02
N GLY A 188 7.39 -16.72 -0.71
CA GLY A 188 8.34 -16.88 -1.82
C GLY A 188 9.78 -17.01 -1.33
N ALA A 189 10.71 -16.37 -2.04
CA ALA A 189 12.13 -16.43 -1.72
C ALA A 189 12.56 -15.27 -0.80
N LYS A 190 13.64 -15.50 -0.05
CA LYS A 190 14.32 -14.47 0.74
C LYS A 190 15.11 -13.54 -0.18
N GLU A 191 14.43 -12.53 -0.70
CA GLU A 191 15.01 -11.55 -1.62
C GLU A 191 15.97 -10.58 -0.90
N PRO A 192 17.17 -10.30 -1.44
CA PRO A 192 18.07 -9.30 -0.90
C PRO A 192 17.40 -7.93 -0.76
N GLY A 193 17.56 -7.30 0.40
CA GLY A 193 16.94 -6.03 0.72
C GLY A 193 15.53 -6.15 1.29
N ILE A 194 14.82 -7.26 1.14
CA ILE A 194 13.51 -7.42 1.77
C ILE A 194 13.67 -8.07 3.14
N ALA A 195 13.08 -7.46 4.17
CA ALA A 195 13.09 -8.00 5.52
C ALA A 195 12.30 -9.31 5.55
N TRP A 196 12.96 -10.41 5.93
CA TRP A 196 12.37 -11.74 5.99
C TRP A 196 11.95 -12.06 7.43
N ALA A 197 10.82 -12.77 7.57
CA ALA A 197 10.23 -13.12 8.85
C ALA A 197 11.00 -14.25 9.55
N GLU A 198 12.11 -13.90 10.20
CA GLU A 198 12.83 -14.78 11.13
C GLU A 198 12.53 -14.38 12.57
N ILE A 199 12.13 -15.34 13.42
CA ILE A 199 11.71 -15.07 14.80
C ILE A 199 12.80 -14.34 15.60
N SER A 200 14.05 -14.79 15.51
CA SER A 200 15.17 -14.17 16.23
C SER A 200 15.42 -12.73 15.79
N GLN A 201 15.27 -12.45 14.49
CA GLN A 201 15.40 -11.10 13.95
C GLN A 201 14.25 -10.21 14.41
N ILE A 202 13.00 -10.69 14.32
CA ILE A 202 11.81 -9.99 14.79
C ILE A 202 11.96 -9.62 16.27
N GLN A 203 12.37 -10.56 17.11
CA GLN A 203 12.58 -10.33 18.54
C GLN A 203 13.65 -9.26 18.81
N SER A 204 14.80 -9.35 18.11
CA SER A 204 15.89 -8.38 18.23
C SER A 204 15.48 -6.98 17.77
N ASP A 205 14.78 -6.88 16.64
CA ASP A 205 14.31 -5.61 16.08
C ASP A 205 13.30 -4.93 17.01
N ILE A 206 12.33 -5.69 17.53
CA ILE A 206 11.35 -5.18 18.49
C ILE A 206 12.05 -4.72 19.76
N TYR A 207 12.96 -5.52 20.32
CA TYR A 207 13.73 -5.16 21.51
C TYR A 207 14.48 -3.82 21.34
N ASN A 208 15.09 -3.59 20.18
CA ASN A 208 15.81 -2.35 19.90
C ASN A 208 14.89 -1.17 19.59
N LEU A 209 13.78 -1.41 18.90
CA LEU A 209 12.82 -0.36 18.53
C LEU A 209 12.07 0.17 19.77
N LYS A 210 11.70 -0.69 20.71
CA LYS A 210 11.01 -0.31 21.96
C LYS A 210 11.75 0.74 22.79
N LYS A 211 13.08 0.85 22.65
CA LYS A 211 13.90 1.87 23.33
C LYS A 211 13.68 3.28 22.76
N GLN A 212 13.09 3.38 21.57
CA GLN A 212 13.01 4.61 20.78
C GLN A 212 11.59 5.11 20.57
N VAL A 213 10.59 4.25 20.80
CA VAL A 213 9.18 4.51 20.47
C VAL A 213 8.25 4.17 21.63
N ASN A 214 7.03 4.71 21.60
CA ASN A 214 5.99 4.40 22.58
C ASN A 214 5.20 3.14 22.22
N PHE A 215 4.96 2.92 20.92
CA PHE A 215 4.20 1.77 20.42
C PHE A 215 4.93 1.10 19.25
N VAL A 216 4.95 -0.23 19.23
CA VAL A 216 5.53 -1.02 18.15
C VAL A 216 4.43 -1.75 17.38
N ILE A 217 4.36 -1.49 16.09
CA ILE A 217 3.42 -2.11 15.16
C ILE A 217 4.22 -2.99 14.21
N VAL A 218 3.81 -4.25 14.09
CA VAL A 218 4.50 -5.22 13.24
C VAL A 218 3.55 -5.65 12.13
N ALA A 219 4.00 -5.47 10.90
CA ALA A 219 3.29 -5.84 9.70
C ALA A 219 3.92 -7.09 9.08
N PHE A 220 3.09 -8.03 8.66
CA PHE A 220 3.52 -9.25 8.02
C PHE A 220 2.81 -9.49 6.69
N HIS A 221 3.59 -9.92 5.71
CA HIS A 221 3.12 -10.45 4.45
C HIS A 221 3.35 -11.96 4.43
N TRP A 222 2.29 -12.76 4.62
CA TRP A 222 2.40 -14.14 5.10
C TRP A 222 1.19 -15.06 4.81
N GLY A 223 1.32 -16.34 5.12
CA GLY A 223 0.21 -17.29 5.05
C GLY A 223 -0.03 -17.87 3.66
N PHE A 224 -1.19 -18.48 3.47
CA PHE A 224 -1.62 -19.02 2.19
C PHE A 224 -2.65 -18.08 1.55
N GLU A 225 -2.60 -17.98 0.23
CA GLU A 225 -3.62 -17.25 -0.53
C GLU A 225 -5.00 -17.90 -0.38
N TYR A 226 -6.03 -17.06 -0.41
CA TYR A 226 -7.44 -17.43 -0.57
C TYR A 226 -8.00 -18.32 0.54
N THR A 227 -7.57 -18.09 1.78
CA THR A 227 -8.16 -18.71 2.98
C THR A 227 -8.46 -17.67 4.03
N SER A 228 -9.59 -17.82 4.73
CA SER A 228 -10.02 -16.96 5.83
C SER A 228 -9.42 -17.33 7.19
N VAL A 229 -8.81 -18.51 7.31
CA VAL A 229 -8.22 -19.03 8.56
C VAL A 229 -6.69 -18.99 8.46
N PRO A 230 -6.00 -18.36 9.43
CA PRO A 230 -4.55 -18.26 9.39
C PRO A 230 -3.88 -19.62 9.63
N SER A 231 -2.71 -19.82 9.02
CA SER A 231 -1.88 -20.99 9.23
C SER A 231 -1.21 -21.00 10.61
N SER A 232 -0.75 -22.16 11.06
CA SER A 232 0.03 -22.28 12.30
C SER A 232 1.29 -21.39 12.29
N LYS A 233 1.95 -21.25 11.12
CA LYS A 233 3.12 -20.38 10.97
C LYS A 233 2.79 -18.91 11.14
N GLN A 234 1.63 -18.45 10.65
CA GLN A 234 1.18 -17.09 10.90
C GLN A 234 0.99 -16.84 12.39
N LYS A 235 0.33 -17.77 13.11
CA LYS A 235 0.14 -17.66 14.57
C LYS A 235 1.48 -17.64 15.32
N GLU A 236 2.40 -18.53 14.97
CA GLU A 236 3.74 -18.60 15.58
C GLU A 236 4.49 -17.26 15.45
N LEU A 237 4.52 -16.67 14.25
CA LEU A 237 5.17 -15.37 14.01
C LEU A 237 4.47 -14.24 14.76
N ALA A 238 3.14 -14.21 14.74
CA ALA A 238 2.35 -13.18 15.43
C ALA A 238 2.57 -13.23 16.96
N HIS A 239 2.48 -14.42 17.55
CA HIS A 239 2.69 -14.64 18.98
C HIS A 239 4.13 -14.31 19.38
N ALA A 240 5.13 -14.71 18.59
CA ALA A 240 6.52 -14.36 18.84
C ALA A 240 6.78 -12.84 18.84
N ALA A 241 6.12 -12.10 17.94
CA ALA A 241 6.21 -10.64 17.89
C ALA A 241 5.52 -9.99 19.11
N VAL A 242 4.33 -10.47 19.50
CA VAL A 242 3.65 -10.00 20.72
C VAL A 242 4.48 -10.28 21.97
N ASP A 243 5.07 -11.48 22.06
CA ASP A 243 5.92 -11.89 23.18
C ASP A 243 7.21 -11.05 23.27
N ALA A 244 7.74 -10.61 22.14
CA ALA A 244 8.85 -9.64 22.08
C ALA A 244 8.43 -8.21 22.48
N GLY A 245 7.12 -7.94 22.55
CA GLY A 245 6.55 -6.70 23.02
C GLY A 245 5.97 -5.79 21.95
N ALA A 246 5.55 -6.34 20.80
CA ALA A 246 4.70 -5.62 19.85
C ALA A 246 3.33 -5.25 20.46
N ASP A 247 2.78 -4.11 20.05
CA ASP A 247 1.50 -3.58 20.53
C ASP A 247 0.33 -3.89 19.60
N LEU A 248 0.61 -4.11 18.31
CA LEU A 248 -0.38 -4.44 17.28
C LEU A 248 0.28 -5.23 16.16
N ILE A 249 -0.39 -6.28 15.69
CA ILE A 249 0.02 -7.05 14.52
C ILE A 249 -0.96 -6.82 13.36
N ILE A 250 -0.41 -6.48 12.19
CA ILE A 250 -1.14 -6.22 10.95
C ILE A 250 -0.68 -7.25 9.91
N GLY A 251 -1.60 -8.01 9.33
CA GLY A 251 -1.31 -9.02 8.33
C GLY A 251 -1.96 -8.74 6.98
N ASN A 252 -1.32 -9.29 5.95
CA ASN A 252 -1.59 -9.12 4.52
C ASN A 252 -1.01 -10.32 3.74
N HIS A 253 -1.27 -10.43 2.42
CA HIS A 253 -0.94 -11.53 1.47
C HIS A 253 -2.08 -12.50 1.13
N PRO A 254 -2.89 -13.01 2.07
CA PRO A 254 -3.90 -14.02 1.72
C PRO A 254 -4.93 -13.56 0.68
N HIS A 255 -4.97 -12.26 0.35
CA HIS A 255 -5.92 -11.60 -0.55
C HIS A 255 -7.39 -11.73 -0.14
N TRP A 256 -7.67 -12.45 0.96
CA TRP A 256 -8.94 -12.55 1.64
C TRP A 256 -8.82 -11.95 3.05
N VAL A 257 -9.92 -11.41 3.56
CA VAL A 257 -10.01 -11.03 4.98
C VAL A 257 -9.88 -12.29 5.84
N GLN A 258 -8.95 -12.28 6.80
CA GLN A 258 -8.74 -13.38 7.73
C GLN A 258 -9.21 -13.04 9.14
N SER A 259 -9.16 -14.06 10.00
CA SER A 259 -9.41 -13.97 11.43
C SER A 259 -8.68 -12.81 12.13
N VAL A 260 -9.24 -12.38 13.24
CA VAL A 260 -8.54 -11.64 14.29
C VAL A 260 -8.39 -12.48 15.54
N GLU A 261 -7.41 -12.12 16.36
CA GLU A 261 -7.13 -12.77 17.63
C GLU A 261 -6.70 -11.74 18.68
N GLN A 262 -7.06 -11.99 19.93
CA GLN A 262 -6.49 -11.31 21.08
C GLN A 262 -5.52 -12.28 21.77
N TYR A 263 -4.23 -11.97 21.74
CA TYR A 263 -3.20 -12.78 22.37
C TYR A 263 -2.44 -11.91 23.39
N ARG A 264 -2.48 -12.32 24.67
CA ARG A 264 -1.86 -11.59 25.80
C ARG A 264 -2.26 -10.10 25.87
N GLY A 265 -3.53 -9.82 25.58
CA GLY A 265 -4.08 -8.46 25.58
C GLY A 265 -3.65 -7.59 24.40
N LYS A 266 -2.97 -8.16 23.39
CA LYS A 266 -2.60 -7.49 22.15
C LYS A 266 -3.41 -8.03 20.98
N HIS A 267 -3.72 -7.15 20.04
CA HIS A 267 -4.55 -7.48 18.89
C HIS A 267 -3.72 -7.94 17.71
N ILE A 268 -4.22 -8.98 17.04
CA ILE A 268 -3.68 -9.53 15.80
C ILE A 268 -4.77 -9.51 14.74
N THR A 269 -4.53 -8.81 13.63
CA THR A 269 -5.33 -8.94 12.41
C THR A 269 -4.53 -9.74 11.39
N TYR A 270 -4.94 -10.98 11.08
CA TYR A 270 -4.12 -11.88 10.25
C TYR A 270 -4.10 -11.52 8.76
N SER A 271 -5.18 -10.92 8.24
CA SER A 271 -5.24 -10.38 6.89
C SER A 271 -6.36 -9.37 6.76
N HIS A 272 -6.05 -8.21 6.19
CA HIS A 272 -7.04 -7.19 5.83
C HIS A 272 -7.73 -7.46 4.48
N GLY A 273 -7.30 -8.49 3.74
CA GLY A 273 -7.74 -8.74 2.36
C GLY A 273 -7.14 -7.75 1.36
N ASN A 274 -7.76 -7.61 0.20
CA ASN A 274 -7.33 -6.65 -0.81
C ASN A 274 -7.89 -5.25 -0.53
N PHE A 275 -7.09 -4.21 -0.78
CA PHE A 275 -7.57 -2.83 -0.77
C PHE A 275 -7.59 -2.22 -2.17
N ILE A 276 -6.46 -2.25 -2.88
CA ILE A 276 -6.36 -1.82 -4.28
C ILE A 276 -5.66 -2.94 -5.04
N PHE A 277 -6.44 -3.74 -5.77
CA PHE A 277 -5.94 -4.80 -6.63
C PHE A 277 -6.98 -5.13 -7.72
N ASP A 278 -6.56 -5.82 -8.79
CA ASP A 278 -7.40 -6.13 -9.95
C ASP A 278 -7.93 -7.57 -9.98
N GLN A 279 -7.87 -8.27 -8.85
CA GLN A 279 -8.45 -9.61 -8.70
C GLN A 279 -9.98 -9.54 -8.55
N MET A 280 -10.67 -9.66 -9.69
CA MET A 280 -12.14 -9.57 -9.77
C MET A 280 -12.85 -10.94 -9.89
N TRP A 281 -12.13 -12.05 -9.70
CA TRP A 281 -12.61 -13.40 -10.02
C TRP A 281 -13.41 -14.08 -8.91
N SER A 282 -13.38 -13.56 -7.67
CA SER A 282 -14.29 -13.95 -6.59
C SER A 282 -14.78 -12.74 -5.80
N ASN A 283 -15.81 -12.92 -4.96
CA ASN A 283 -16.23 -11.85 -4.06
C ASN A 283 -15.15 -11.60 -3.01
N GLU A 284 -14.58 -12.66 -2.45
CA GLU A 284 -13.59 -12.60 -1.37
C GLU A 284 -12.32 -11.85 -1.78
N THR A 285 -11.87 -11.97 -3.04
CA THR A 285 -10.71 -11.23 -3.55
C THR A 285 -11.01 -9.77 -3.85
N ARG A 286 -12.28 -9.41 -4.01
CA ARG A 286 -12.73 -8.03 -4.13
C ARG A 286 -13.00 -7.37 -2.79
N GLU A 287 -13.08 -8.16 -1.72
CA GLU A 287 -13.46 -7.71 -0.38
C GLU A 287 -12.22 -7.44 0.48
N GLY A 288 -12.30 -6.40 1.29
CA GLY A 288 -11.29 -6.07 2.28
C GLY A 288 -11.89 -5.39 3.49
N VAL A 289 -11.07 -5.16 4.51
CA VAL A 289 -11.40 -4.33 5.66
C VAL A 289 -10.33 -3.27 5.87
N ILE A 290 -10.74 -2.01 6.03
CA ILE A 290 -9.86 -0.96 6.57
C ILE A 290 -9.91 -1.08 8.09
N GLY A 291 -8.77 -1.35 8.73
CA GLY A 291 -8.65 -1.37 10.18
C GLY A 291 -8.35 0.02 10.73
N LYS A 292 -9.23 0.59 11.55
CA LYS A 292 -8.99 1.83 12.28
C LYS A 292 -8.67 1.51 13.75
N TYR A 293 -7.41 1.67 14.10
CA TYR A 293 -6.83 1.37 15.41
C TYR A 293 -6.67 2.66 16.20
N THR A 294 -7.29 2.73 17.37
CA THR A 294 -7.26 3.91 18.25
C THR A 294 -6.51 3.60 19.52
N PHE A 295 -5.43 4.36 19.77
CA PHE A 295 -4.59 4.26 20.94
C PHE A 295 -4.84 5.43 21.90
N ASN A 296 -4.60 5.22 23.19
CA ASN A 296 -4.38 6.28 24.17
C ASN A 296 -2.89 6.31 24.58
N SER A 297 -2.55 6.89 25.73
CA SER A 297 -1.18 6.90 26.27
C SER A 297 -0.66 5.54 26.72
N GLU A 298 -1.53 4.57 26.99
CA GLU A 298 -1.23 3.26 27.58
C GLU A 298 -1.23 2.13 26.54
N GLY A 299 -2.03 2.24 25.48
CA GLY A 299 -2.13 1.20 24.47
C GLY A 299 -3.31 1.36 23.52
N LEU A 300 -3.57 0.30 22.75
CA LEU A 300 -4.72 0.19 21.85
C LEU A 300 -6.01 0.06 22.67
N ILE A 301 -6.97 0.95 22.46
CA ILE A 301 -8.22 1.02 23.22
C ILE A 301 -9.48 0.77 22.38
N ASN A 302 -9.40 0.87 21.07
CA ASN A 302 -10.53 0.61 20.19
C ASN A 302 -10.07 0.21 18.78
N ILE A 303 -10.83 -0.69 18.17
CA ILE A 303 -10.61 -1.16 16.80
C ILE A 303 -11.95 -1.07 16.07
N GLN A 304 -11.92 -0.55 14.85
CA GLN A 304 -13.07 -0.54 13.96
C GLN A 304 -12.65 -1.09 12.61
N PHE A 305 -13.32 -2.16 12.16
CA PHE A 305 -13.18 -2.66 10.80
C PHE A 305 -14.24 -2.01 9.91
N ILE A 306 -13.79 -1.37 8.83
CA ILE A 306 -14.65 -0.72 7.84
C ILE A 306 -14.55 -1.54 6.55
N PRO A 307 -15.56 -2.38 6.23
CA PRO A 307 -15.50 -3.22 5.05
C PRO A 307 -15.53 -2.39 3.77
N VAL A 308 -14.77 -2.85 2.77
CA VAL A 308 -14.69 -2.26 1.45
C VAL A 308 -14.83 -3.32 0.38
N VAL A 309 -15.32 -2.91 -0.78
CA VAL A 309 -15.41 -3.75 -1.98
C VAL A 309 -14.72 -3.00 -3.12
N ILE A 310 -13.88 -3.72 -3.85
CA ILE A 310 -13.21 -3.21 -5.05
C ILE A 310 -14.18 -3.30 -6.22
N ASP A 311 -14.38 -2.15 -6.85
CA ASP A 311 -15.05 -2.02 -8.15
C ASP A 311 -14.04 -1.60 -9.22
N ASP A 312 -14.41 -1.81 -10.49
CA ASP A 312 -13.67 -1.33 -11.66
C ASP A 312 -12.15 -1.63 -11.59
N TYR A 313 -11.82 -2.85 -11.16
CA TYR A 313 -10.47 -3.42 -11.12
C TYR A 313 -9.44 -2.66 -10.27
N SER A 314 -9.84 -1.61 -9.56
CA SER A 314 -8.86 -0.68 -8.97
C SER A 314 -9.40 0.23 -7.87
N GLN A 315 -10.71 0.32 -7.68
CA GLN A 315 -11.31 1.37 -6.86
C GLN A 315 -12.10 0.77 -5.69
N PRO A 316 -11.48 0.60 -4.50
CA PRO A 316 -12.22 0.29 -3.29
C PRO A 316 -13.25 1.37 -2.98
N ARG A 317 -14.44 0.94 -2.61
CA ARG A 317 -15.50 1.77 -2.01
C ARG A 317 -15.93 1.19 -0.67
N PRO A 318 -16.52 2.00 0.22
CA PRO A 318 -17.23 1.46 1.37
C PRO A 318 -18.24 0.40 0.93
N ALA A 319 -18.25 -0.73 1.62
CA ALA A 319 -19.24 -1.77 1.42
C ALA A 319 -20.63 -1.24 1.81
N THR A 320 -21.66 -1.71 1.11
CA THR A 320 -23.06 -1.54 1.54
C THR A 320 -23.29 -2.26 2.87
N ALA A 321 -24.42 -2.01 3.54
CA ALA A 321 -24.76 -2.68 4.80
C ALA A 321 -24.77 -4.21 4.65
N ALA A 322 -25.38 -4.72 3.57
CA ALA A 322 -25.47 -6.16 3.31
C ALA A 322 -24.10 -6.80 2.97
N GLU A 323 -23.24 -6.09 2.22
CA GLU A 323 -21.86 -6.54 1.96
C GLU A 323 -21.05 -6.54 3.27
N SER A 324 -21.19 -5.49 4.09
CA SER A 324 -20.49 -5.35 5.37
C SER A 324 -20.85 -6.47 6.34
N GLU A 325 -22.15 -6.80 6.47
CA GLU A 325 -22.60 -7.91 7.31
C GLU A 325 -21.96 -9.24 6.89
N LYS A 326 -21.90 -9.52 5.58
CA LYS A 326 -21.29 -10.74 5.06
C LYS A 326 -19.79 -10.80 5.35
N ILE A 327 -19.06 -9.73 5.04
CA ILE A 327 -17.59 -9.65 5.23
C ILE A 327 -17.25 -9.84 6.72
N LEU A 328 -17.91 -9.08 7.60
CA LEU A 328 -17.65 -9.13 9.04
C LEU A 328 -18.14 -10.44 9.67
N SER A 329 -19.23 -11.03 9.18
CA SER A 329 -19.69 -12.36 9.62
C SER A 329 -18.66 -13.44 9.25
N ARG A 330 -18.10 -13.41 8.04
CA ARG A 330 -17.06 -14.36 7.63
C ARG A 330 -15.80 -14.22 8.48
N MET A 331 -15.35 -12.99 8.71
CA MET A 331 -14.23 -12.66 9.60
C MET A 331 -14.48 -13.15 11.04
N LYS A 332 -15.70 -12.98 11.56
CA LYS A 332 -16.09 -13.47 12.89
C LYS A 332 -16.16 -14.98 12.98
N GLN A 333 -16.69 -15.63 11.95
CA GLN A 333 -16.73 -17.09 11.89
C GLN A 333 -15.32 -17.67 11.85
N SER A 334 -14.41 -17.13 11.04
CA SER A 334 -13.03 -17.61 10.99
C SER A 334 -12.24 -17.29 12.26
N SER A 335 -12.54 -16.17 12.93
CA SER A 335 -11.96 -15.85 14.25
C SER A 335 -12.36 -16.87 15.31
N ARG A 336 -13.63 -17.28 15.33
CA ARG A 336 -14.13 -18.32 16.25
C ARG A 336 -13.53 -19.71 16.04
N GLN A 337 -12.98 -19.98 14.85
CA GLN A 337 -12.28 -21.24 14.57
C GLN A 337 -10.89 -21.29 15.21
N ILE A 338 -10.28 -20.14 15.48
CA ILE A 338 -8.94 -20.06 16.10
C ILE A 338 -8.99 -19.72 17.59
N ASP A 339 -10.04 -19.03 18.01
CA ASP A 339 -10.37 -18.75 19.41
C ASP A 339 -11.91 -18.77 19.56
N PRO A 340 -12.50 -19.83 20.14
CA PRO A 340 -13.96 -19.94 20.30
C PRO A 340 -14.62 -18.78 21.06
N GLN A 341 -13.86 -18.03 21.87
CA GLN A 341 -14.36 -16.88 22.62
C GLN A 341 -14.22 -15.55 21.87
N ALA A 342 -13.65 -15.56 20.65
CA ALA A 342 -13.45 -14.36 19.86
C ALA A 342 -14.77 -13.63 19.56
N ASN A 343 -14.77 -12.33 19.86
CA ASN A 343 -15.79 -11.37 19.44
C ASN A 343 -15.12 -10.17 18.75
N PRO A 344 -14.83 -10.28 17.45
CA PRO A 344 -14.14 -9.24 16.66
C PRO A 344 -14.83 -7.89 16.65
#